data_AF-A0A318G179-F1
#
_entry.id   AF-A0A318G179-F1
#
_cell.length_a   1.000
_cell.length_b   1.000
_cell.length_c   1.000
_cell.angle_alpha   90.00
_cell.angle_beta   90.00
_cell.angle_gamma   90.00
#
_symmetry.space_group_name_H-M   'P 1'
#
loop_
_entity.id
_entity.type
_entity.pdbx_description
1 polymer ?
#
loop_
_entity_poly.entity_id
_entity_poly.type
_entity_poly.pdbx_seq_one_letter_code
_entity_poly.pdbx_strand_id
1 'polypeptide(L)'
;MYHGEKVAFGTLTQLCIDVGLPVTLRQLNVTEDIENKMRKVAGLACEKGETIHNMPFKITEDSVYAALLAADSYGSAFIKAKA
;
A
#
# COMPACT_ATOMS: atom_id res chain seq x y z
N MET A 1 -4.20 2.87 16.30
CA MET A 1 -4.87 3.53 15.17
C MET A 1 -5.88 4.50 15.70
N TYR A 2 -5.60 5.79 15.57
CA TYR A 2 -6.49 6.86 16.02
C TYR A 2 -7.68 7.00 15.05
N HIS A 3 -8.81 7.54 15.52
CA HIS A 3 -10.02 7.72 14.70
C HIS A 3 -9.72 8.49 13.39
N GLY A 4 -8.86 9.52 13.44
CA GLY A 4 -8.47 10.32 12.27
C GLY A 4 -7.67 9.58 11.20
N GLU A 5 -6.85 8.59 11.55
CA GLU A 5 -6.07 7.81 10.57
C GLU A 5 -6.98 6.94 9.69
N LYS A 6 -8.06 6.40 10.26
CA LYS A 6 -9.09 5.67 9.51
C LYS A 6 -9.89 6.61 8.61
N VAL A 7 -10.13 7.84 9.06
CA VAL A 7 -10.87 8.85 8.28
C VAL A 7 -10.05 9.26 7.06
N ALA A 8 -8.76 9.59 7.19
CA ALA A 8 -7.94 10.01 6.06
C ALA A 8 -7.70 8.89 5.04
N PHE A 9 -7.22 7.72 5.50
CA PHE A 9 -6.98 6.58 4.61
C PHE A 9 -8.28 6.07 3.97
N GLY A 10 -9.36 5.97 4.76
CA GLY A 10 -10.66 5.53 4.27
C GLY A 10 -11.26 6.48 3.24
N THR A 11 -11.12 7.80 3.41
CA THR A 11 -11.59 8.80 2.44
C THR A 11 -10.87 8.65 1.10
N LEU A 12 -9.54 8.50 1.11
CA LEU A 12 -8.77 8.30 -0.12
C LEU A 12 -9.10 6.95 -0.78
N THR A 13 -9.20 5.89 0.02
CA THR A 13 -9.56 4.55 -0.47
C THR A 13 -10.94 4.57 -1.14
N GLN A 14 -11.90 5.28 -0.53
CA GLN A 14 -13.23 5.46 -1.09
C GLN A 14 -13.19 6.15 -2.45
N LEU A 15 -12.47 7.26 -2.55
CA LEU A 15 -12.31 7.99 -3.80
C LEU A 15 -11.71 7.10 -4.89
N CYS A 16 -10.63 6.36 -4.59
CA CYS A 16 -10.00 5.44 -5.52
C CYS A 16 -11.00 4.40 -6.05
N ILE A 17 -11.81 3.80 -5.18
CA ILE A 17 -12.84 2.83 -5.57
C ILE A 17 -13.89 3.48 -6.47
N ASP A 18 -14.36 4.69 -6.13
CA ASP A 18 -15.41 5.38 -6.87
C ASP A 18 -15.01 5.74 -8.30
N VAL A 19 -13.71 5.97 -8.54
CA VAL A 19 -13.15 6.21 -9.88
C VAL A 19 -12.59 4.95 -10.55
N GLY A 20 -12.77 3.77 -9.95
CA GLY A 20 -12.36 2.49 -10.52
C GLY A 20 -10.88 2.14 -10.39
N LEU A 21 -10.13 2.83 -9.53
CA LEU A 21 -8.74 2.52 -9.24
C LEU A 21 -8.60 1.33 -8.27
N PRO A 22 -7.58 0.48 -8.45
CA PRO A 22 -7.30 -0.64 -7.56
C PRO A 22 -6.77 -0.15 -6.20
N VAL A 23 -7.24 -0.79 -5.13
CA VAL A 23 -6.80 -0.52 -3.74
C VAL A 23 -6.23 -1.76 -3.05
N THR A 24 -6.08 -2.86 -3.79
CA THR A 24 -5.51 -4.14 -3.31
C THR A 24 -4.58 -4.74 -4.37
N LEU A 25 -3.62 -5.54 -3.93
CA LEU A 25 -2.71 -6.31 -4.79
C LEU A 25 -3.47 -7.27 -5.69
N ARG A 26 -4.56 -7.88 -5.20
CA ARG A 26 -5.41 -8.75 -6.02
C ARG A 26 -6.05 -7.99 -7.19
N GLN A 27 -6.50 -6.75 -6.99
CA GLN A 27 -7.03 -5.93 -8.09
C GLN A 27 -5.94 -5.52 -9.10
N LEU A 28 -4.68 -5.51 -8.69
CA LEU A 28 -3.51 -5.36 -9.56
C LEU A 28 -3.07 -6.69 -10.22
N ASN A 29 -3.86 -7.75 -10.09
CA ASN A 29 -3.54 -9.11 -10.55
C ASN A 29 -2.29 -9.73 -9.89
N VAL A 30 -1.93 -9.26 -8.69
CA VAL A 30 -0.87 -9.86 -7.88
C VAL A 30 -1.54 -10.74 -6.83
N THR A 31 -1.67 -12.04 -7.13
CA THR A 31 -2.36 -13.03 -6.28
C THR A 31 -1.45 -14.12 -5.73
N GLU A 32 -0.28 -14.30 -6.33
CA GLU A 32 0.67 -15.36 -6.00
C GLU A 32 2.06 -14.78 -5.76
N ASP A 33 2.85 -15.49 -4.97
CA ASP A 33 4.24 -15.14 -4.65
C ASP A 33 4.37 -13.70 -4.11
N ILE A 34 3.40 -13.30 -3.27
CA ILE A 34 3.25 -11.93 -2.77
C ILE A 34 4.51 -11.50 -2.01
N GLU A 35 5.03 -12.34 -1.12
CA GLU A 35 6.21 -12.01 -0.33
C GLU A 35 7.41 -11.65 -1.21
N ASN A 36 7.81 -12.54 -2.14
CA ASN A 36 8.98 -12.30 -2.98
C ASN A 36 8.77 -11.11 -3.92
N LYS A 37 7.59 -10.98 -4.52
CA LYS A 37 7.26 -9.83 -5.39
C LYS A 37 7.31 -8.52 -4.63
N MET A 38 6.70 -8.44 -3.44
CA MET A 38 6.69 -7.21 -2.66
C MET A 38 8.07 -6.87 -2.10
N ARG A 39 8.89 -7.86 -1.72
CA ARG A 39 10.29 -7.63 -1.35
C ARG A 39 11.10 -7.08 -2.52
N LYS A 40 10.92 -7.63 -3.73
CA LYS A 40 11.59 -7.12 -4.94
C LYS A 40 11.15 -5.69 -5.26
N VAL A 41 9.85 -5.39 -5.17
CA VAL A 41 9.33 -4.02 -5.38
C VAL A 41 9.88 -3.06 -4.31
N ALA A 42 9.95 -3.48 -3.05
CA ALA A 42 10.52 -2.70 -1.98
C ALA A 42 12.01 -2.40 -2.21
N GLY A 43 12.79 -3.39 -2.63
CA GLY A 43 14.19 -3.22 -3.02
C GLY A 43 14.37 -2.20 -4.14
N LEU A 44 13.61 -2.35 -5.23
CA LEU A 44 13.62 -1.41 -6.37
C LEU A 44 13.24 0.01 -5.93
N ALA A 45 12.22 0.16 -5.09
CA ALA A 45 11.78 1.46 -4.60
C ALA A 45 12.83 2.16 -3.71
N CYS A 46 13.72 1.40 -3.08
CA CYS A 46 14.80 1.89 -2.22
C CYS A 46 16.16 2.02 -2.93
N GLU A 47 16.25 1.76 -4.23
CA GLU A 47 17.49 1.87 -4.99
C GLU A 47 18.08 3.30 -4.96
N LYS A 48 19.40 3.37 -5.17
CA LYS A 48 20.12 4.65 -5.17
C LYS A 48 19.67 5.49 -6.37
N GLY A 49 19.10 6.66 -6.09
CA GLY A 49 18.61 7.60 -7.12
C GLY A 49 17.08 7.71 -7.18
N GLU A 50 16.36 6.84 -6.48
CA GLU A 50 14.90 6.91 -6.38
C GLU A 50 14.41 8.07 -5.52
N THR A 51 13.18 8.52 -5.76
CA THR A 51 12.60 9.67 -5.06
C THR A 51 12.24 9.37 -3.60
N ILE A 52 12.26 8.10 -3.18
CA ILE A 52 11.92 7.70 -1.81
C ILE A 52 12.86 8.33 -0.76
N HIS A 53 14.08 8.68 -1.18
CA HIS A 53 15.09 9.32 -0.33
C HIS A 53 14.78 10.78 -0.01
N ASN A 54 13.79 11.39 -0.68
CA ASN A 54 13.30 12.74 -0.37
C ASN A 54 12.32 12.76 0.81
N MET A 55 11.94 11.60 1.35
CA MET A 55 11.07 11.51 2.51
C MET A 55 11.75 12.15 3.74
N PRO A 56 11.00 12.82 4.63
CA PRO A 56 11.55 13.56 5.76
C PRO A 56 12.17 12.67 6.85
N PHE A 57 12.11 11.35 6.67
CA PHE A 57 12.69 10.34 7.54
C PHE A 57 13.26 9.20 6.69
N LYS A 58 14.22 8.47 7.27
CA LYS A 58 14.85 7.34 6.60
C LYS A 58 13.82 6.23 6.36
N ILE A 59 13.65 5.85 5.10
CA ILE A 59 12.86 4.71 4.68
C ILE A 59 13.80 3.52 4.40
N THR A 60 13.42 2.33 4.86
CA THR A 60 14.12 1.07 4.57
C THR A 60 13.25 0.18 3.69
N GLU A 61 13.86 -0.78 2.99
CA GLU A 61 13.14 -1.79 2.20
C GLU A 61 12.08 -2.52 3.04
N ASP A 62 12.40 -2.90 4.28
CA ASP A 62 11.44 -3.54 5.19
C ASP A 62 10.25 -2.64 5.52
N SER A 63 10.48 -1.31 5.59
CA SER A 63 9.41 -0.34 5.84
C SER A 63 8.48 -0.23 4.63
N VAL A 64 9.03 -0.23 3.41
CA VAL A 64 8.24 -0.23 2.16
C VAL A 64 7.46 -1.54 2.01
N TYR A 65 8.12 -2.67 2.24
CA TYR A 65 7.49 -3.98 2.23
C TYR A 65 6.31 -4.05 3.21
N ALA A 66 6.52 -3.62 4.46
CA ALA A 66 5.47 -3.59 5.46
C ALA A 66 4.32 -2.63 5.06
N ALA A 67 4.63 -1.48 4.46
CA ALA A 67 3.64 -0.53 3.98
C ALA A 67 2.78 -1.10 2.84
N LEU A 68 3.39 -1.82 1.89
CA LEU A 68 2.68 -2.49 0.79
C LEU A 68 1.65 -3.50 1.32
N LEU A 69 2.06 -4.34 2.28
CA LEU A 69 1.16 -5.32 2.90
C LEU A 69 0.07 -4.67 3.77
N ALA A 70 0.42 -3.62 4.50
CA ALA A 70 -0.55 -2.87 5.30
C ALA A 70 -1.62 -2.20 4.42
N ALA A 71 -1.20 -1.58 3.31
CA ALA A 71 -2.12 -0.95 2.36
C ALA A 71 -3.07 -1.98 1.73
N ASP A 72 -2.56 -3.14 1.31
CA ASP A 72 -3.39 -4.23 0.77
C ASP A 72 -4.42 -4.75 1.80
N SER A 73 -3.98 -4.94 3.04
CA SER A 73 -4.84 -5.37 4.15
C SER A 73 -5.93 -4.35 4.44
N TYR A 74 -5.60 -3.05 4.48
CA TYR A 74 -6.57 -1.98 4.71
C TYR A 74 -7.55 -1.84 3.55
N GLY A 75 -7.09 -1.88 2.30
CA GLY A 75 -7.97 -1.87 1.13
C GLY A 75 -8.92 -3.07 1.12
N SER A 76 -8.41 -4.26 1.42
CA SER A 76 -9.21 -5.49 1.53
C SER A 76 -10.25 -5.40 2.65
N ALA A 77 -9.89 -4.87 3.81
CA ALA A 77 -10.81 -4.68 4.93
C ALA A 77 -11.90 -3.65 4.58
N PHE A 78 -11.54 -2.58 3.88
CA PHE A 78 -12.47 -1.54 3.44
C PHE A 78 -13.51 -2.08 2.46
N ILE A 79 -13.08 -2.87 1.46
CA ILE A 79 -13.99 -3.53 0.51
C ILE A 79 -14.94 -4.48 1.24
N LYS A 80 -14.43 -5.29 2.18
CA LYS A 80 -15.25 -6.23 2.97
C LYS A 80 -16.27 -5.52 3.87
N ALA A 81 -15.94 -4.34 4.41
CA ALA A 81 -16.83 -3.59 5.28
C ALA A 81 -17.94 -2.85 4.52
N LYS A 82 -17.78 -2.66 3.20
CA LYS A 82 -18.79 -2.07 2.30
C LYS A 82 -19.66 -3.08 1.57
N ALA A 83 -19.27 -4.36 1.57
CA ALA A 83 -20.03 -5.48 1.02
C ALA A 83 -21.10 -5.93 2.03
#